data_AF-A0A954JAH8-F1
#
_entry.id   AF-A0A954JAH8-F1
#
_cell.length_a   1.000
_cell.length_b   1.000
_cell.length_c   1.000
_cell.angle_alpha   90.00
_cell.angle_beta   90.00
_cell.angle_gamma   90.00
#
_symmetry.space_group_name_H-M   'P 1'
#
loop_
_entity.id
_entity.type
_entity.pdbx_description
1 polymer ?
#
loop_
_entity_poly.entity_id
_entity_poly.type
_entity_poly.pdbx_seq_one_letter_code
_entity_poly.pdbx_strand_id
1 'polypeptide(L)'
;MSHSLTPTDTTPLAPLDDMLERLREEFPVFESDRERGEDIIGDMIAHWLKMKRTWESWSKPGDTTELSELITHWQNHRGNAAYCVVADVDSDEDRCITFNLVLGEEILISYANARHQELSTPLTKRVASTLGYHGNFD
;
A
#
# COMPACT_ATOMS: atom_id res chain seq x y z
N MET A 1 14.41 4.10 0.88
CA MET A 1 13.82 4.97 1.91
C MET A 1 12.32 4.91 1.73
N SER A 2 11.55 4.90 2.81
CA SER A 2 10.10 4.78 2.73
C SER A 2 9.41 5.51 3.87
N HIS A 3 8.18 5.92 3.62
CA HIS A 3 7.24 6.28 4.67
C HIS A 3 6.19 5.18 4.80
N SER A 4 5.78 4.94 6.03
CA SER A 4 4.59 4.17 6.35
C SER A 4 3.48 5.15 6.72
N LEU A 5 2.30 4.92 6.18
CA LEU A 5 1.07 5.58 6.61
C LEU A 5 0.16 4.55 7.26
N THR A 6 -0.28 4.81 8.48
CA THR A 6 -1.17 3.97 9.27
C THR A 6 -2.56 4.60 9.38
N PRO A 7 -3.64 3.80 9.32
CA PRO A 7 -4.99 4.30 9.59
C PRO A 7 -5.07 5.04 10.92
N THR A 8 -5.85 6.10 11.00
CA THR A 8 -6.09 6.78 12.27
C THR A 8 -7.18 6.04 13.05
N ASP A 9 -6.90 5.62 14.29
CA ASP A 9 -7.83 4.85 15.15
C ASP A 9 -9.16 5.55 15.46
N THR A 10 -9.27 6.85 15.19
CA THR A 10 -10.40 7.69 15.57
C THR A 10 -11.53 7.71 14.54
N THR A 11 -11.27 7.28 13.30
CA THR A 11 -12.24 7.40 12.20
C THR A 11 -12.35 6.08 11.45
N PRO A 12 -13.56 5.50 11.33
CA PRO A 12 -13.77 4.38 10.43
C PRO A 12 -13.31 4.74 9.02
N LEU A 13 -12.47 3.89 8.42
CA LEU A 13 -12.04 4.12 7.05
C LEU A 13 -13.22 4.06 6.09
N ALA A 14 -13.20 4.95 5.10
CA ALA A 14 -14.17 4.92 4.02
C ALA A 14 -13.95 3.65 3.17
N PRO A 15 -14.99 3.16 2.47
CA PRO A 15 -14.83 2.13 1.45
C PRO A 15 -13.75 2.50 0.43
N LEU A 16 -13.12 1.49 -0.18
CA LEU A 16 -12.03 1.70 -1.13
C LEU A 16 -12.43 2.68 -2.26
N ASP A 17 -13.62 2.51 -2.86
CA ASP A 17 -14.07 3.35 -3.96
C ASP A 17 -14.19 4.84 -3.54
N ASP A 18 -14.67 5.10 -2.31
CA ASP A 18 -14.73 6.46 -1.76
C ASP A 18 -13.33 7.03 -1.48
N MET A 19 -12.39 6.21 -1.04
CA MET A 19 -11.00 6.61 -0.85
C MET A 19 -10.34 6.99 -2.18
N LEU A 20 -10.59 6.20 -3.23
CA LEU A 20 -10.09 6.49 -4.59
C LEU A 20 -10.72 7.77 -5.15
N GLU A 21 -12.01 8.02 -4.90
CA GLU A 21 -12.65 9.27 -5.30
C GLU A 21 -12.04 10.48 -4.61
N ARG A 22 -11.79 10.41 -3.30
CA ARG A 22 -11.13 11.51 -2.56
C ARG A 22 -9.74 11.82 -3.09
N LEU A 23 -8.97 10.80 -3.47
CA LEU A 23 -7.67 10.99 -4.11
C LEU A 23 -7.82 11.67 -5.48
N ARG A 24 -8.81 11.26 -6.28
CA ARG A 24 -9.10 11.88 -7.58
C ARG A 24 -9.48 13.35 -7.45
N GLU A 25 -10.27 13.70 -6.43
CA GLU A 25 -10.70 15.08 -6.18
C GLU A 25 -9.57 15.97 -5.66
N GLU A 26 -8.66 15.42 -4.86
CA GLU A 26 -7.56 16.16 -4.22
C GLU A 26 -6.35 16.37 -5.15
N PHE A 27 -6.02 15.39 -6.00
CA PHE A 27 -4.79 15.40 -6.78
C PHE A 27 -5.05 15.70 -8.27
N PRO A 28 -4.35 16.70 -8.87
CA PRO A 28 -4.50 17.00 -10.29
C PRO A 28 -4.16 15.82 -11.21
N VAL A 29 -3.20 15.00 -10.80
CA VAL A 29 -2.84 13.76 -11.48
C VAL A 29 -3.12 12.61 -10.51
N PHE A 30 -4.08 11.77 -10.89
CA PHE A 30 -4.42 10.57 -10.16
C PHE A 30 -4.75 9.44 -11.12
N GLU A 31 -4.07 8.32 -10.95
CA GLU A 31 -4.37 7.06 -11.63
C GLU A 31 -4.55 5.95 -10.59
N SER A 32 -5.50 5.06 -10.86
CA SER A 32 -5.75 3.90 -10.01
C SER A 32 -6.00 2.65 -10.87
N ASP A 33 -5.41 1.53 -10.47
CA ASP A 33 -5.57 0.25 -11.14
C ASP A 33 -5.85 -0.85 -10.09
N ARG A 34 -7.11 -1.32 -10.08
CA ARG A 34 -7.57 -2.36 -9.14
C ARG A 34 -7.01 -3.73 -9.50
N GLU A 35 -6.95 -4.06 -10.78
CA GLU A 35 -6.40 -5.35 -11.24
C GLU A 35 -4.93 -5.45 -10.86
N ARG A 36 -4.16 -4.39 -11.08
CA ARG A 36 -2.76 -4.32 -10.64
C ARG A 36 -2.60 -4.38 -9.12
N GLY A 37 -3.50 -3.74 -8.36
CA GLY A 37 -3.51 -3.83 -6.89
C GLY A 37 -3.75 -5.26 -6.41
N GLU A 38 -4.70 -5.96 -7.04
CA GLU A 38 -5.01 -7.37 -6.80
C GLU A 38 -3.85 -8.30 -7.16
N ASP A 39 -3.17 -8.04 -8.27
CA ASP A 39 -2.02 -8.82 -8.74
C ASP A 39 -0.82 -8.68 -7.79
N ILE A 40 -0.55 -7.48 -7.28
CA ILE A 40 0.50 -7.26 -6.26
C ILE A 40 0.24 -8.12 -5.02
N ILE A 41 -1.01 -8.17 -4.52
CA ILE A 41 -1.37 -9.04 -3.40
C ILE A 41 -1.21 -10.51 -3.79
N GLY A 42 -1.62 -10.88 -5.01
CA GLY A 42 -1.44 -12.22 -5.55
C GLY A 42 0.03 -12.67 -5.55
N ASP A 43 0.94 -11.81 -5.98
CA ASP A 43 2.37 -12.05 -6.01
C ASP A 43 2.96 -12.20 -4.60
N MET A 44 2.53 -11.36 -3.64
CA MET A 44 2.91 -11.48 -2.23
C MET A 44 2.49 -12.84 -1.64
N ILE A 45 1.23 -13.23 -1.87
CA ILE A 45 0.71 -14.53 -1.43
C ILE A 45 1.49 -15.68 -2.07
N ALA A 46 1.75 -15.61 -3.38
CA ALA A 46 2.53 -16.62 -4.09
C ALA A 46 3.95 -16.76 -3.53
N HIS A 47 4.59 -15.63 -3.19
CA HIS A 47 5.88 -15.60 -2.54
C HIS A 47 5.86 -16.31 -1.17
N TRP A 48 4.90 -15.97 -0.30
CA TRP A 48 4.77 -16.62 1.01
C TRP A 48 4.43 -18.10 0.92
N LEU A 49 3.58 -18.52 -0.03
CA LEU A 49 3.32 -19.94 -0.30
C LEU A 49 4.57 -20.68 -0.76
N LYS A 50 5.47 -20.03 -1.50
CA LYS A 50 6.78 -20.60 -1.85
C LYS A 50 7.67 -20.72 -0.62
N MET A 51 7.78 -19.67 0.21
CA MET A 51 8.55 -19.71 1.46
C MET A 51 8.06 -20.80 2.40
N LYS A 52 6.73 -20.92 2.58
CA LYS A 52 6.08 -21.94 3.41
C LYS A 52 6.53 -23.35 3.01
N ARG A 53 6.43 -23.66 1.70
CA ARG A 53 6.85 -24.97 1.16
C ARG A 53 8.33 -25.26 1.39
N THR A 54 9.18 -24.25 1.22
CA THR A 54 10.62 -24.39 1.50
C THR A 54 10.86 -24.66 2.98
N TRP A 55 10.20 -23.92 3.87
CA TRP A 55 10.36 -24.06 5.32
C TRP A 55 9.89 -25.43 5.80
N GLU A 56 8.70 -25.85 5.38
CA GLU A 56 8.12 -27.17 5.71
C GLU A 56 8.97 -28.33 5.23
N SER A 57 9.81 -28.13 4.20
CA SER A 57 10.72 -29.17 3.74
C SER A 57 11.86 -29.47 4.72
N TRP A 58 12.18 -28.55 5.65
CA TRP A 58 13.28 -28.67 6.61
C TRP A 58 12.86 -28.49 8.08
N SER A 59 11.58 -28.19 8.37
CA SER A 59 11.05 -27.91 9.71
C SER A 59 10.04 -28.95 10.21
N LYS A 60 9.58 -28.83 11.47
CA LYS A 60 8.52 -29.70 12.00
C LYS A 60 7.14 -29.19 11.55
N PRO A 61 6.12 -30.08 11.47
CA PRO A 61 4.74 -29.66 11.25
C PRO A 61 4.28 -28.69 12.35
N GLY A 62 3.75 -27.52 11.95
CA GLY A 62 3.27 -26.47 12.87
C GLY A 62 4.13 -25.20 12.89
N ASP A 63 5.37 -25.25 12.41
CA ASP A 63 6.30 -24.10 12.39
C ASP A 63 5.91 -23.01 11.36
N THR A 64 4.85 -23.20 10.57
CA THR A 64 4.37 -22.27 9.52
C THR A 64 2.97 -21.69 9.79
N THR A 65 2.51 -21.76 11.04
CA THR A 65 1.18 -21.29 11.45
C THR A 65 1.02 -19.78 11.16
N GLU A 66 1.95 -18.95 11.62
CA GLU A 66 1.93 -17.49 11.40
C GLU A 66 1.90 -17.12 9.91
N LEU A 67 2.67 -17.85 9.08
CA LEU A 67 2.69 -17.62 7.64
C LEU A 67 1.36 -18.00 6.97
N SER A 68 0.67 -19.01 7.51
CA SER A 68 -0.64 -19.42 7.02
C SER A 68 -1.74 -18.41 7.37
N GLU A 69 -1.67 -17.84 8.58
CA GLU A 69 -2.53 -16.74 9.01
C GLU A 69 -2.29 -15.50 8.16
N LEU A 70 -1.03 -15.15 7.88
CA LEU A 70 -0.67 -14.03 6.99
C LEU A 70 -1.21 -14.24 5.57
N ILE A 71 -1.06 -15.43 5.00
CA ILE A 71 -1.63 -15.74 3.68
C ILE A 71 -3.15 -15.58 3.69
N THR A 72 -3.82 -16.09 4.71
CA THR A 72 -5.29 -16.01 4.82
C THR A 72 -5.75 -14.56 4.98
N HIS A 73 -5.04 -13.75 5.77
CA HIS A 73 -5.26 -12.32 5.91
C HIS A 73 -5.25 -11.64 4.54
N TRP A 74 -4.15 -11.73 3.81
CA TRP A 74 -4.02 -11.06 2.51
C TRP A 74 -4.95 -11.60 1.42
N GLN A 75 -5.37 -12.88 1.50
CA GLN A 75 -6.40 -13.41 0.61
C GLN A 75 -7.74 -12.69 0.77
N ASN A 76 -8.11 -12.31 2.00
CA ASN A 76 -9.35 -11.57 2.28
C ASN A 76 -9.30 -10.13 1.78
N HIS A 77 -8.11 -9.56 1.62
CA HIS A 77 -7.91 -8.20 1.16
C HIS A 77 -7.77 -8.05 -0.35
N ARG A 78 -7.61 -9.14 -1.11
CA ARG A 78 -7.34 -9.11 -2.55
C ARG A 78 -8.31 -8.19 -3.30
N GLY A 79 -9.62 -8.39 -3.17
CA GLY A 79 -10.65 -7.57 -3.86
C GLY A 79 -10.81 -6.12 -3.35
N ASN A 80 -10.07 -5.74 -2.31
CA ASN A 80 -10.11 -4.43 -1.66
C ASN A 80 -8.77 -3.70 -1.79
N ALA A 81 -8.13 -3.84 -2.95
CA ALA A 81 -6.85 -3.22 -3.26
C ALA A 81 -6.87 -2.41 -4.55
N ALA A 82 -6.02 -1.39 -4.62
CA ALA A 82 -5.78 -0.60 -5.82
C ALA A 82 -4.35 -0.05 -5.84
N TYR A 83 -3.65 -0.27 -6.95
CA TYR A 83 -2.40 0.42 -7.22
C TYR A 83 -2.69 1.87 -7.59
N CYS A 84 -2.10 2.82 -6.88
CA CYS A 84 -2.36 4.24 -7.04
C CYS A 84 -1.09 4.98 -7.46
N VAL A 85 -1.26 5.96 -8.33
CA VAL A 85 -0.25 6.97 -8.69
C VAL A 85 -0.86 8.33 -8.44
N VAL A 86 -0.16 9.19 -7.69
CA VAL A 86 -0.55 10.60 -7.51
C VAL A 86 0.62 11.52 -7.83
N ALA A 87 0.33 12.68 -8.39
CA ALA A 87 1.29 13.76 -8.62
C ALA A 87 0.59 15.13 -8.66
N ASP A 88 1.37 16.19 -8.49
CA ASP A 88 0.88 17.58 -8.69
C ASP A 88 0.99 18.05 -10.15
N VAL A 89 1.87 17.43 -10.95
CA VAL A 89 2.14 17.80 -12.34
C VAL A 89 2.44 16.53 -13.16
N ASP A 90 1.87 16.44 -14.36
CA ASP A 90 1.86 15.26 -15.25
C ASP A 90 3.24 14.84 -15.80
N SER A 91 4.31 15.60 -15.52
CA SER A 91 5.64 15.40 -16.13
C SER A 91 6.81 15.41 -15.15
N ASP A 92 6.56 15.37 -13.84
CA ASP A 92 7.63 15.43 -12.83
C ASP A 92 7.74 14.08 -12.09
N GLU A 93 8.55 13.18 -12.66
CA GLU A 93 8.84 11.86 -12.07
C GLU A 93 9.49 11.95 -10.68
N ASP A 94 10.14 13.06 -10.35
CA ASP A 94 10.72 13.29 -9.01
C ASP A 94 9.66 13.72 -7.97
N ARG A 95 8.42 14.02 -8.41
CA ARG A 95 7.29 14.50 -7.60
C ARG A 95 6.01 13.69 -7.81
N CYS A 96 6.15 12.42 -8.16
CA CYS A 96 5.06 11.46 -8.14
C CYS A 96 5.29 10.43 -7.04
N ILE A 97 4.23 9.93 -6.43
CA ILE A 97 4.33 8.76 -5.54
C ILE A 97 3.40 7.67 -6.03
N THR A 98 3.88 6.44 -5.88
CA THR A 98 3.12 5.24 -6.19
C THR A 98 2.99 4.39 -4.94
N PHE A 99 1.82 3.82 -4.72
CA PHE A 99 1.57 2.95 -3.57
C PHE A 99 0.44 1.95 -3.87
N ASN A 100 0.39 0.87 -3.10
CA ASN A 100 -0.78 -0.01 -3.11
C ASN A 100 -1.69 0.40 -1.94
N LEU A 101 -2.91 0.83 -2.26
CA LEU A 101 -3.92 1.11 -1.27
C LEU A 101 -4.71 -0.17 -1.00
N VAL A 102 -4.68 -0.62 0.25
CA VAL A 102 -5.46 -1.79 0.68
C VAL A 102 -6.31 -1.36 1.88
N LEU A 103 -7.62 -1.57 1.79
CA LEU A 103 -8.54 -1.09 2.80
C LEU A 103 -8.21 -1.69 4.18
N GLY A 104 -8.01 -0.83 5.18
CA GLY A 104 -7.69 -1.24 6.55
C GLY A 104 -6.21 -1.47 6.84
N GLU A 105 -5.38 -1.50 5.81
CA GLU A 105 -3.95 -1.81 5.96
C GLU A 105 -3.08 -0.55 5.94
N GLU A 106 -1.86 -0.71 6.43
CA GLU A 106 -0.78 0.26 6.30
C GLU A 106 -0.42 0.50 4.81
N ILE A 107 -0.18 1.76 4.45
CA ILE A 107 0.29 2.14 3.11
C ILE A 107 1.79 2.37 3.17
N LEU A 108 2.55 1.62 2.37
CA LEU A 108 3.98 1.80 2.21
C LEU A 108 4.28 2.60 0.94
N ILE A 109 4.96 3.75 1.10
CA ILE A 109 5.41 4.60 0.01
C ILE A 109 6.94 4.55 -0.03
N SER A 110 7.48 4.01 -1.12
CA SER A 110 8.93 3.85 -1.31
C SER A 110 9.48 4.90 -2.28
N TYR A 111 10.64 5.46 -1.94
CA TYR A 111 11.31 6.47 -2.74
C TYR A 111 12.59 5.92 -3.37
N ALA A 112 12.84 6.32 -4.61
CA ALA A 112 14.00 5.90 -5.39
C ALA A 112 15.33 6.41 -4.79
N ASN A 113 15.33 7.61 -4.21
CA ASN A 113 16.50 8.24 -3.59
C ASN A 113 16.05 9.32 -2.59
N ALA A 114 17.00 9.93 -1.87
CA ALA A 114 16.71 10.88 -0.79
C ALA A 114 16.08 12.17 -1.32
N ARG A 115 16.48 12.60 -2.51
CA ARG A 115 15.89 13.76 -3.19
C ARG A 115 14.42 13.50 -3.56
N HIS A 116 14.10 12.32 -4.08
CA HIS A 116 12.73 11.92 -4.36
C HIS A 116 11.90 11.91 -3.06
N GLN A 117 12.43 11.37 -1.95
CA GLN A 117 11.75 11.45 -0.65
C GLN A 117 11.48 12.89 -0.22
N GLU A 118 12.49 13.76 -0.25
CA GLU A 118 12.36 15.16 0.15
C GLU A 118 11.30 15.89 -0.70
N LEU A 119 11.36 15.74 -2.03
CA LEU A 119 10.45 16.39 -2.96
C LEU A 119 9.02 15.85 -2.88
N SER A 120 8.85 14.57 -2.57
CA SER A 120 7.53 13.92 -2.48
C SER A 120 6.94 13.89 -1.07
N THR A 121 7.67 14.36 -0.05
CA THR A 121 7.16 14.43 1.33
C THR A 121 5.88 15.28 1.45
N PRO A 122 5.76 16.47 0.83
CA PRO A 122 4.51 17.23 0.87
C PRO A 122 3.32 16.47 0.27
N LEU A 123 3.54 15.77 -0.84
CA LEU A 123 2.52 14.96 -1.51
C LEU A 123 2.09 13.78 -0.62
N THR A 124 3.06 13.13 0.02
CA THR A 124 2.84 12.01 0.96
C THR A 124 2.00 12.45 2.16
N LYS A 125 2.28 13.63 2.73
CA LYS A 125 1.50 14.22 3.83
C LYS A 125 0.05 14.51 3.43
N ARG A 126 -0.17 15.01 2.22
CA ARG A 126 -1.51 15.24 1.67
C ARG A 126 -2.28 13.93 1.49
N VAL A 127 -1.66 12.90 0.91
CA VAL A 127 -2.29 11.57 0.80
C VAL A 127 -2.72 11.05 2.17
N ALA A 128 -1.85 11.14 3.17
CA ALA A 128 -2.19 10.73 4.53
C ALA A 128 -3.43 11.46 5.05
N SER A 129 -3.45 12.80 4.94
CA SER A 129 -4.59 13.62 5.36
C SER A 129 -5.89 13.28 4.61
N THR A 130 -5.82 13.11 3.28
CA THR A 130 -6.99 12.82 2.43
C THR A 130 -7.63 11.48 2.76
N LEU A 131 -6.81 10.49 3.11
CA LEU A 131 -7.26 9.14 3.41
C LEU A 131 -7.62 8.92 4.89
N GLY A 132 -7.32 9.88 5.77
CA GLY A 132 -7.50 9.72 7.22
C GLY A 132 -6.40 8.87 7.87
N TYR A 133 -5.19 8.91 7.32
CA TYR A 133 -4.01 8.21 7.79
C TYR A 133 -3.05 9.18 8.48
N HIS A 134 -2.18 8.64 9.32
CA HIS A 134 -1.03 9.35 9.88
C HIS A 134 0.26 8.71 9.41
N GLY A 135 1.36 9.46 9.36
CA GLY A 135 2.66 8.94 8.97
C GLY A 135 3.76 9.57 9.81
N ASN A 136 4.87 8.85 9.96
CA ASN A 136 6.09 9.43 10.51
C ASN A 136 6.91 10.04 9.37
N PHE A 137 7.07 11.37 9.39
CA PHE A 137 7.73 12.15 8.33
C PHE A 137 9.00 12.85 8.83
N ASP A 138 9.48 12.49 10.02
CA ASP A 138 10.64 13.08 10.69
C ASP A 138 11.96 12.35 10.36
#